data_AF-A0A7V9BD91-F1
#
_entry.id   AF-A0A7V9BD91-F1
#
_cell.length_a   1.000
_cell.length_b   1.000
_cell.length_c   1.000
_cell.angle_alpha   90.00
_cell.angle_beta   90.00
_cell.angle_gamma   90.00
#
_symmetry.space_group_name_H-M   'P 1'
#
loop_
_entity.id
_entity.type
_entity.pdbx_description
1 polymer ?
#
loop_
_entity_poly.entity_id
_entity_poly.type
_entity_poly.pdbx_seq_one_letter_code
_entity_poly.pdbx_strand_id
1 'polypeptide(L)'
;MSQRFVKTQREMEGRFEDVWALLDEEDDLVTWPEGTDLAVVGRPATRQDGPVRASGAARYTVDVALPGMLHARILRAPTARCRVTRLALDEARALPGVRAVLGPD
;
A
#
# COMPACT_ATOMS: atom_id res chain seq x y z
N MET A 1 -19.36 3.78 -33.81
CA MET A 1 -18.48 4.34 -32.77
C MET A 1 -19.15 5.57 -32.22
N SER A 2 -19.90 5.41 -31.14
CA SER A 2 -20.55 6.52 -30.45
C SER A 2 -19.71 6.90 -29.23
N GLN A 3 -19.17 8.12 -29.20
CA GLN A 3 -18.43 8.63 -28.05
C GLN A 3 -19.41 9.11 -26.98
N ARG A 4 -19.35 8.55 -25.77
CA ARG A 4 -20.19 8.95 -24.65
C ARG A 4 -19.37 9.70 -23.61
N PHE A 5 -19.69 10.97 -23.38
CA PHE A 5 -19.09 11.75 -22.30
C PHE A 5 -19.96 11.65 -21.04
N VAL A 6 -19.37 11.25 -19.92
CA VAL A 6 -20.02 11.27 -18.61
C VAL A 6 -19.32 12.28 -17.72
N LYS A 7 -20.10 13.20 -17.16
CA LYS A 7 -19.62 14.12 -16.15
C LYS A 7 -19.42 13.36 -14.85
N THR A 8 -18.18 13.28 -14.37
CA THR A 8 -17.84 12.69 -13.08
C THR A 8 -17.24 13.76 -12.17
N GLN A 9 -17.55 13.69 -10.88
CA GLN A 9 -16.96 14.58 -9.89
C GLN A 9 -15.75 13.88 -9.28
N ARG A 10 -14.56 14.44 -9.47
CA ARG A 10 -13.33 13.95 -8.87
C ARG A 10 -13.03 14.78 -7.63
N GLU A 11 -12.87 14.11 -6.49
CA GLU A 11 -12.35 14.73 -5.27
C GLU A 11 -10.87 14.38 -5.09
N MET A 12 -10.04 15.40 -4.87
CA MET A 12 -8.66 15.24 -4.39
C MET A 12 -8.43 16.27 -3.29
N GLU A 13 -8.12 15.80 -2.08
CA GLU A 13 -7.79 16.65 -0.92
C GLU A 13 -8.83 17.74 -0.63
N GLY A 14 -10.12 17.41 -0.69
CA GLY A 14 -11.22 18.34 -0.42
C GLY A 14 -11.49 19.37 -1.52
N ARG A 15 -10.81 19.29 -2.66
CA ARG A 15 -11.12 20.05 -3.87
C ARG A 15 -11.94 19.18 -4.82
N PHE A 16 -13.10 19.68 -5.20
CA PHE A 16 -14.01 19.02 -6.14
C PHE A 16 -13.81 19.63 -7.52
N GLU A 17 -13.54 18.78 -8.51
CA GLU A 17 -13.44 19.17 -9.91
C GLU A 17 -14.41 18.34 -10.73
N ASP A 18 -15.20 19.02 -11.56
CA ASP A 18 -16.04 18.38 -12.55
C ASP A 18 -15.18 18.00 -13.76
N VAL A 19 -15.01 16.70 -14.00
CA VAL A 19 -14.24 16.17 -15.13
C VAL A 19 -15.19 15.44 -16.08
N TRP A 20 -15.08 15.74 -17.37
CA TRP A 20 -15.75 14.97 -18.41
C TRP A 20 -14.88 13.78 -18.78
N ALA A 21 -15.31 12.58 -18.42
CA ALA A 21 -14.66 11.35 -18.86
C ALA A 21 -15.28 10.91 -20.19
N LEU A 22 -14.43 10.70 -21.19
CA LEU A 22 -14.81 9.96 -22.39
C LEU A 22 -14.88 8.48 -22.01
N LEU A 23 -16.06 7.89 -22.16
CA LEU A 23 -16.27 6.46 -22.10
C LEU A 23 -16.41 5.99 -23.55
N ASP A 24 -15.36 5.34 -24.04
CA ASP A 24 -15.41 4.70 -25.35
C ASP A 24 -16.19 3.38 -25.22
N GLU A 25 -16.93 2.98 -26.26
CA GLU A 25 -17.68 1.70 -26.29
C GLU A 25 -16.77 0.47 -26.09
N GLU A 26 -15.44 0.63 -26.17
CA GLU A 26 -14.44 -0.40 -25.86
C GLU A 26 -14.22 -0.63 -24.35
N ASP A 27 -14.68 0.29 -23.48
CA ASP A 27 -14.54 0.18 -22.02
C ASP A 27 -15.66 -0.66 -21.36
N ASP A 28 -16.64 -1.14 -22.14
CA ASP A 28 -17.60 -2.13 -21.66
C ASP A 28 -16.88 -3.47 -21.50
N LEU A 29 -16.20 -3.63 -20.35
CA LEU A 29 -15.55 -4.88 -19.98
C LEU A 29 -16.59 -6.00 -20.03
N VAL A 30 -16.45 -6.88 -21.03
CA VAL A 30 -17.32 -8.05 -21.20
C VAL A 30 -17.20 -8.89 -19.93
N THR A 31 -18.28 -8.92 -19.15
CA THR A 31 -18.38 -9.79 -17.99
C THR A 31 -18.63 -11.21 -18.49
N TRP A 32 -17.90 -12.19 -17.94
CA TRP A 32 -18.15 -13.58 -18.29
C TRP A 32 -19.59 -13.98 -17.93
N PRO A 33 -20.37 -14.57 -18.86
CA PRO A 33 -21.70 -15.06 -18.56
C PRO A 33 -21.73 -16.00 -17.36
N GLU A 34 -22.85 -16.03 -16.64
CA GLU A 34 -23.05 -17.01 -15.57
C GLU A 34 -22.96 -18.43 -16.11
N GLY A 35 -22.24 -19.31 -15.41
CA GLY A 35 -22.00 -20.68 -15.85
C GLY A 35 -20.96 -20.84 -16.98
N THR A 36 -20.22 -19.78 -17.32
CA THR A 36 -19.06 -19.91 -18.24
C THR A 36 -18.08 -20.93 -17.69
N ASP A 37 -17.72 -21.94 -18.49
CA ASP A 37 -16.67 -22.88 -18.14
C ASP A 37 -15.30 -22.23 -18.31
N LEU A 38 -14.71 -21.82 -17.19
CA LEU A 38 -13.43 -21.13 -17.15
C LEU A 38 -12.28 -22.15 -17.02
N ALA A 39 -11.25 -21.96 -17.85
CA ALA A 39 -10.09 -22.85 -17.87
C ALA A 39 -9.21 -22.76 -16.61
N VAL A 40 -9.22 -21.61 -15.92
CA VAL A 40 -8.32 -21.31 -14.79
C VAL A 40 -9.08 -21.00 -13.51
N VAL A 41 -10.07 -20.12 -13.58
CA VAL A 41 -10.84 -19.68 -12.41
C VAL A 41 -11.71 -20.83 -11.89
N GLY A 42 -11.67 -21.07 -10.57
CA GLY A 42 -12.40 -22.17 -9.93
C GLY A 42 -11.77 -23.55 -10.13
N ARG A 43 -10.61 -23.64 -10.79
CA ARG A 43 -9.85 -24.88 -10.98
C ARG A 43 -8.67 -24.94 -10.01
N PRO A 44 -8.22 -26.15 -9.58
CA PRO A 44 -6.97 -26.29 -8.87
C PRO A 44 -5.81 -25.77 -9.71
N ALA A 45 -4.97 -24.93 -9.14
CA ALA A 45 -3.78 -24.41 -9.79
C ALA A 45 -2.59 -24.46 -8.85
N THR A 46 -1.44 -24.84 -9.37
CA THR A 46 -0.18 -24.80 -8.61
C THR A 46 0.25 -23.35 -8.47
N ARG A 47 0.40 -22.91 -7.21
CA ARG A 47 0.94 -21.60 -6.91
C ARG A 47 2.44 -21.55 -7.23
N GLN A 48 2.84 -20.70 -8.17
CA GLN A 48 4.22 -20.62 -8.67
C GLN A 48 5.24 -20.31 -7.56
N ASP A 49 4.91 -19.39 -6.64
CA ASP A 49 5.74 -19.04 -5.49
C ASP A 49 5.52 -19.95 -4.27
N GLY A 50 4.66 -20.97 -4.37
CA GLY A 50 4.32 -21.87 -3.28
C GLY A 50 5.53 -22.64 -2.73
N PRO A 51 6.30 -23.36 -3.56
CA PRO A 51 7.44 -24.16 -3.08
C PRO A 51 8.50 -23.35 -2.32
N VAL A 52 8.88 -22.17 -2.83
CA VAL A 52 9.90 -21.32 -2.19
C VAL A 52 9.41 -20.70 -0.88
N ARG A 53 8.11 -20.39 -0.76
CA ARG A 53 7.53 -19.92 0.51
C ARG A 53 7.42 -21.04 1.54
N ALA A 54 6.93 -22.21 1.14
CA ALA A 54 6.71 -23.33 2.04
C ALA A 54 8.03 -23.93 2.58
N SER A 55 9.10 -23.85 1.80
CA SER A 55 10.44 -24.30 2.20
C SER A 55 11.22 -23.29 3.05
N GLY A 56 10.73 -22.06 3.21
CA GLY A 56 11.48 -20.98 3.86
C GLY A 56 12.63 -20.41 3.01
N ALA A 57 12.73 -20.78 1.73
CA ALA A 57 13.76 -20.29 0.81
C ALA A 57 13.44 -18.89 0.25
N ALA A 58 12.18 -18.45 0.35
CA ALA A 58 11.78 -17.11 -0.06
C ALA A 58 12.46 -16.05 0.82
N ARG A 59 13.16 -15.10 0.20
CA ARG A 59 13.76 -13.94 0.87
C ARG A 59 12.79 -12.77 0.89
N TYR A 60 12.55 -12.23 2.06
CA TYR A 60 11.75 -11.05 2.31
C TYR A 60 12.63 -9.87 2.73
N THR A 61 12.04 -8.67 2.79
CA THR A 61 12.73 -7.45 3.20
C THR A 61 13.36 -7.55 4.59
N VAL A 62 12.76 -8.32 5.49
CA VAL A 62 13.28 -8.55 6.84
C VAL A 62 14.51 -9.46 6.88
N ASP A 63 14.76 -10.23 5.83
CA ASP A 63 15.94 -11.11 5.71
C ASP A 63 17.16 -10.37 5.14
N VAL A 64 16.99 -9.10 4.77
CA VAL A 64 18.06 -8.28 4.20
C VAL A 64 18.84 -7.62 5.32
N ALA A 65 20.13 -7.95 5.43
CA ALA A 65 21.09 -7.24 6.26
C ALA A 65 22.17 -6.61 5.38
N LEU A 66 22.40 -5.31 5.53
CA LEU A 66 23.40 -4.55 4.78
C LEU A 66 24.50 -4.05 5.73
N PRO A 67 25.76 -3.93 5.27
CA PRO A 67 26.81 -3.31 6.07
C PRO A 67 26.40 -1.90 6.52
N GLY A 68 26.47 -1.64 7.84
CA GLY A 68 26.11 -0.34 8.42
C GLY A 68 24.61 -0.06 8.53
N MET A 69 23.74 -1.06 8.33
CA MET A 69 22.29 -0.90 8.47
C MET A 69 21.90 -0.40 9.88
N LEU A 70 21.16 0.71 9.93
CA LEU A 70 20.53 1.21 11.14
C LEU A 70 19.15 0.59 11.32
N HIS A 71 18.76 0.36 12.57
CA HIS A 71 17.42 -0.09 12.93
C HIS A 71 16.59 1.11 13.43
N ALA A 72 15.36 1.23 12.95
CA ALA A 72 14.45 2.29 13.35
C ALA A 72 13.37 1.76 14.29
N ARG A 73 12.93 2.61 15.23
CA ARG A 73 11.76 2.37 16.08
C ARG A 73 10.83 3.58 16.00
N ILE A 74 9.56 3.32 15.74
CA ILE A 74 8.53 4.36 15.61
C ILE A 74 7.89 4.60 16.97
N LEU A 75 8.00 5.83 17.49
CA LEU A 75 7.20 6.29 18.61
C LEU A 75 5.80 6.63 18.09
N ARG A 76 4.78 5.89 18.55
CA ARG A 76 3.38 6.06 18.14
C ARG A 76 2.59 6.77 19.24
N ALA A 77 1.50 7.44 18.84
CA ALA A 77 0.56 8.01 19.79
C ALA A 77 -0.04 6.91 20.69
N PRO A 78 -0.14 7.13 22.01
CA PRO A 78 -0.72 6.15 22.93
C PRO A 78 -2.26 6.11 22.86
N THR A 79 -2.88 7.11 22.23
CA THR A 79 -4.33 7.27 22.12
C THR A 79 -4.74 7.58 20.69
N ALA A 80 -5.99 7.25 20.33
CA ALA A 80 -6.50 7.44 18.97
C ALA A 80 -6.63 8.91 18.55
N ARG A 81 -6.86 9.83 19.51
CA ARG A 81 -6.98 11.27 19.27
C ARG A 81 -6.30 12.06 20.38
N CYS A 82 -5.25 12.78 20.03
CA CYS A 82 -4.56 13.71 20.92
C CYS A 82 -3.99 14.88 20.12
N ARG A 83 -3.69 15.98 20.82
CA ARG A 83 -2.85 17.06 20.30
C ARG A 83 -1.45 16.88 20.87
N VAL A 84 -0.43 16.80 20.00
CA VAL A 84 0.97 16.78 20.44
C VAL A 84 1.33 18.19 20.90
N THR A 85 1.59 18.36 22.19
CA THR A 85 2.00 19.66 22.78
C THR A 85 3.50 19.76 22.97
N ARG A 86 4.18 18.62 23.22
CA ARG A 86 5.63 18.53 23.41
C ARG A 86 6.12 17.12 23.11
N LEU A 87 7.34 17.00 22.61
CA LEU A 87 8.12 15.75 22.54
C LEU A 87 9.44 15.94 23.32
N ALA A 88 9.60 15.23 24.43
CA ALA A 88 10.87 15.20 25.18
C ALA A 88 11.71 14.02 24.67
N LEU A 89 12.74 14.32 23.87
CA LEU A 89 13.50 13.30 23.13
C LEU A 89 14.97 13.21 23.55
N ASP A 90 15.41 14.02 24.51
CA ASP A 90 16.82 14.11 24.91
C ASP A 90 17.34 12.82 25.55
N GLU A 91 16.53 12.18 26.38
CA GLU A 91 16.87 10.86 26.94
C GLU A 91 17.07 9.83 25.83
N ALA A 92 16.19 9.80 24.82
CA ALA A 92 16.33 8.89 23.69
C ALA A 92 17.60 9.18 22.88
N ARG A 93 17.97 10.44 22.70
CA ARG A 93 19.22 10.84 22.02
C ARG A 93 20.47 10.43 22.79
N ALA A 94 20.40 10.38 24.12
CA ALA A 94 21.53 10.05 24.98
C ALA A 94 21.75 8.53 25.16
N LEU A 95 20.81 7.68 24.72
CA LEU A 95 20.93 6.23 24.85
C LEU A 95 22.10 5.68 24.02
N PRO A 96 22.93 4.77 24.58
CA PRO A 96 23.96 4.08 23.82
C PRO A 96 23.40 3.37 22.59
N GLY A 97 24.02 3.58 21.42
CA GLY A 97 23.61 2.95 20.16
C GLY A 97 22.54 3.71 19.38
N VAL A 98 21.95 4.78 19.93
CA VAL A 98 21.05 5.65 19.16
C VAL A 98 21.87 6.55 18.24
N ARG A 99 21.68 6.38 16.93
CA ARG A 99 22.39 7.18 15.92
C ARG A 99 21.72 8.53 15.65
N ALA A 100 20.40 8.59 15.73
CA ALA A 100 19.58 9.78 15.49
C ALA A 100 18.17 9.59 16.09
N VAL A 101 17.52 10.71 16.41
CA VAL A 101 16.08 10.78 16.70
C VAL A 101 15.47 11.80 15.75
N LEU A 102 14.53 11.35 14.91
CA LEU A 102 13.89 12.16 13.88
C LEU A 102 12.48 12.54 14.33
N GLY A 103 12.12 13.81 14.20
CA GLY A 103 10.82 14.36 14.59
C GLY A 103 10.67 15.79 14.10
N PRO A 104 9.50 16.42 14.32
CA PRO A 104 9.31 17.84 14.02
C PRO A 104 10.29 18.71 14.84
N ASP A 105 10.68 19.84 14.26
CA ASP A 105 11.51 20.87 14.91
C ASP A 105 10.78 21.57 16.06
#